data_AF-A0A8T6NX12-F1
#
_entry.id   AF-A0A8T6NX12-F1
#
_cell.length_a   1.000
_cell.length_b   1.000
_cell.length_c   1.000
_cell.angle_alpha   90.00
_cell.angle_beta   90.00
_cell.angle_gamma   90.00
#
_symmetry.space_group_name_H-M   'P 1'
#
loop_
_entity.id
_entity.type
_entity.pdbx_description
1 polymer ?
#
loop_
_entity_poly.entity_id
_entity_poly.type
_entity_poly.pdbx_seq_one_letter_code
_entity_poly.pdbx_strand_id
1 'polypeptide(L)'
;DNDIYLINLSNPNELQARNLTDTPDINEDNPAWSPDGSRLAYEGAGEGLQLIYVNEIDAAPGSAQVVGQGFAPAWSADGQNLVFLADRGQNSVLLSGRIGAWESSVQALALGSFGYNIDWSSANLPEALQGTMATARSEPIGPAYEEGIAPDAGTTDPAFRLRVLEDVDVEGQFLTDAVDGSFNALRAAVERRAGWDFLGELDHAFWAIDRPVEAGESRQNWHKAGRAFAILDTYNQGDTPDIEVVPNQSGPDRYWDVYVRAAVQDGSLGRPLTERPWDFYARATDRDAYENGGRFKDEIPSGYYINFTQLARIYGWEPTPSDPSWYYNWNGILYWQYVKRDNLDWIQAMRQIYTADRLEEELGVIFVQPTQVGP
;
A
#
# COMPACT_ATOMS: atom_id res chain seq x y z
N ASP A 1 -13.87 18.90 5.76
CA ASP A 1 -12.56 18.31 6.00
C ASP A 1 -12.26 18.49 7.47
N ASN A 2 -12.08 17.37 8.14
CA ASN A 2 -11.58 17.36 9.50
C ASN A 2 -10.05 17.22 9.42
N ASP A 3 -9.39 17.37 10.56
CA ASP A 3 -7.97 17.04 10.72
C ASP A 3 -7.80 16.74 12.21
N ILE A 4 -6.87 15.85 12.55
CA ILE A 4 -6.55 15.54 13.94
C ILE A 4 -5.31 16.32 14.37
N TYR A 5 -5.48 17.13 15.42
CA TYR A 5 -4.42 17.92 16.01
C TYR A 5 -3.98 17.34 17.36
N LEU A 6 -2.67 17.31 17.58
CA LEU A 6 -2.03 16.96 18.84
C LEU A 6 -1.70 18.23 19.64
N ILE A 7 -2.08 18.25 20.92
CA ILE A 7 -1.78 19.36 21.84
C ILE A 7 -1.06 18.81 23.07
N ASN A 8 0.08 19.41 23.43
CA ASN A 8 0.77 19.09 24.68
C ASN A 8 0.18 19.90 25.85
N LEU A 9 -0.43 19.21 26.81
CA LEU A 9 -1.07 19.85 27.97
C LEU A 9 -0.10 20.14 29.13
N SER A 10 1.15 19.64 29.06
CA SER A 10 2.14 19.76 30.13
C SER A 10 2.74 21.17 30.21
N ASN A 11 2.66 21.95 29.12
CA ASN A 11 3.10 23.33 29.07
C ASN A 11 1.97 24.23 28.55
N PRO A 12 1.11 24.78 29.42
CA PRO A 12 -0.04 25.60 29.00
C PRO A 12 0.34 26.92 28.33
N ASN A 13 1.62 27.32 28.34
CA ASN A 13 2.12 28.48 27.60
C ASN A 13 2.60 28.13 26.17
N GLU A 14 2.60 26.84 25.84
CA GLU A 14 3.10 26.28 24.58
C GLU A 14 2.00 25.38 23.97
N LEU A 15 0.74 25.84 24.05
CA LEU A 15 -0.44 25.25 23.40
C LEU A 15 -0.36 25.40 21.86
N GLN A 16 0.75 24.96 21.26
CA GLN A 16 0.86 24.82 19.82
C GLN A 16 0.22 23.48 19.45
N ALA A 17 -0.95 23.57 18.81
CA ALA A 17 -1.57 22.42 18.16
C ALA A 17 -0.70 22.03 16.95
N ARG A 18 -0.23 20.78 16.93
CA ARG A 18 0.45 20.20 15.78
C ARG A 18 -0.56 19.41 14.97
N ASN A 19 -0.72 19.71 13.67
CA ASN A 19 -1.52 18.87 12.78
C ASN A 19 -0.83 17.52 12.63
N LEU A 20 -1.51 16.43 12.99
CA LEU A 20 -0.96 15.08 12.94
C LEU A 20 -1.32 14.38 11.63
N THR A 21 -2.51 14.63 11.11
CA THR A 21 -3.05 13.96 9.92
C THR A 21 -2.65 14.73 8.68
N ASP A 22 -2.96 16.03 8.65
CA ASP A 22 -2.67 16.91 7.54
C ASP A 22 -3.10 16.30 6.20
N THR A 23 -4.40 16.03 6.08
CA THR A 23 -5.00 15.27 4.96
C THR A 23 -6.33 15.91 4.51
N PRO A 24 -6.39 16.65 3.38
CA PRO A 24 -7.49 17.60 3.11
C PRO A 24 -8.68 16.90 2.46
N ASP A 25 -8.42 15.80 1.75
CA ASP A 25 -9.39 15.01 1.00
C ASP A 25 -9.90 13.81 1.81
N ILE A 26 -9.50 13.75 3.08
CA ILE A 26 -9.89 12.74 4.04
C ILE A 26 -10.59 13.46 5.17
N ASN A 27 -11.73 12.93 5.58
CA ASN A 27 -12.46 13.43 6.72
C ASN A 27 -12.21 12.50 7.89
N GLU A 28 -11.34 12.91 8.83
CA GLU A 28 -10.98 12.09 9.97
C GLU A 28 -11.98 12.20 11.12
N ASP A 29 -12.16 11.07 11.80
CA ASP A 29 -12.96 10.96 13.01
C ASP A 29 -12.44 9.80 13.89
N ASN A 30 -13.04 9.65 15.07
CA ASN A 30 -12.81 8.53 15.99
C ASN A 30 -11.32 8.25 16.34
N PRO A 31 -10.56 9.25 16.83
CA PRO A 31 -9.18 9.04 17.24
C PRO A 31 -9.07 8.13 18.47
N ALA A 32 -8.19 7.13 18.41
CA ALA A 32 -7.92 6.18 19.47
C ALA A 32 -6.41 6.05 19.71
N TRP A 33 -5.96 6.39 20.91
CA TRP A 33 -4.57 6.30 21.33
C TRP A 33 -4.17 4.86 21.65
N SER A 34 -2.96 4.47 21.26
CA SER A 34 -2.35 3.27 21.81
C SER A 34 -2.09 3.45 23.32
N PRO A 35 -2.13 2.37 24.14
CA PRO A 35 -1.98 2.49 25.59
C PRO A 35 -0.66 3.12 26.07
N ASP A 36 0.40 2.96 25.28
CA ASP A 36 1.72 3.54 25.52
C ASP A 36 1.87 4.98 25.01
N GLY A 37 0.86 5.50 24.28
CA GLY A 37 0.86 6.85 23.72
C GLY A 37 1.79 7.04 22.51
N SER A 38 2.35 5.97 21.95
CA SER A 38 3.28 6.07 20.80
C SER A 38 2.55 6.21 19.46
N ARG A 39 1.30 5.75 19.37
CA ARG A 39 0.52 5.70 18.13
C ARG A 39 -0.89 6.24 18.31
N LEU A 40 -1.44 6.76 17.22
CA LEU A 40 -2.84 7.12 17.09
C LEU A 40 -3.48 6.34 15.94
N ALA A 41 -4.53 5.59 16.23
CA ALA A 41 -5.43 5.06 15.21
C ALA A 41 -6.57 6.05 15.00
N TYR A 42 -7.07 6.18 13.77
CA TYR A 42 -8.23 7.00 13.47
C TYR A 42 -8.93 6.46 12.23
N GLU A 43 -10.18 6.83 12.07
CA GLU A 43 -10.92 6.62 10.85
C GLU A 43 -10.72 7.84 9.94
N GLY A 44 -10.56 7.60 8.65
CA GLY A 44 -10.57 8.63 7.61
C GLY A 44 -11.52 8.24 6.48
N ALA A 45 -12.48 9.12 6.18
CA ALA A 45 -13.42 8.93 5.09
C ALA A 45 -13.06 9.83 3.88
N GLY A 46 -12.76 9.23 2.74
CA GLY A 46 -12.38 9.93 1.51
C GLY A 46 -12.70 9.08 0.28
N GLU A 47 -13.18 9.73 -0.79
CA GLU A 47 -13.50 9.08 -2.07
C GLU A 47 -14.47 7.88 -1.99
N GLY A 48 -15.42 7.92 -1.05
CA GLY A 48 -16.39 6.84 -0.85
C GLY A 48 -15.82 5.62 -0.11
N LEU A 49 -14.56 5.69 0.32
CA LEU A 49 -13.94 4.71 1.20
C LEU A 49 -13.86 5.27 2.62
N GLN A 50 -13.99 4.38 3.59
CA GLN A 50 -13.85 4.66 5.00
C GLN A 50 -12.73 3.75 5.49
N LEU A 51 -11.57 4.32 5.79
CA LEU A 51 -10.35 3.59 6.07
C LEU A 51 -9.87 3.85 7.49
N ILE A 52 -9.23 2.85 8.08
CA ILE A 52 -8.54 2.95 9.36
C ILE A 52 -7.07 3.25 9.09
N TYR A 53 -6.61 4.33 9.67
CA TYR A 53 -5.24 4.79 9.63
C TYR A 53 -4.59 4.60 11.00
N VAL A 54 -3.30 4.31 11.01
CA VAL A 54 -2.46 4.32 12.21
C VAL A 54 -1.27 5.21 11.94
N ASN A 55 -1.06 6.19 12.80
CA ASN A 55 0.06 7.12 12.73
C ASN A 55 0.96 6.96 13.96
N GLU A 56 2.27 6.99 13.76
CA GLU A 56 3.25 7.12 14.83
C GLU A 56 3.29 8.59 15.26
N ILE A 57 3.26 8.85 16.56
CA ILE A 57 3.15 10.23 17.06
C ILE A 57 4.37 11.06 16.70
N ASP A 58 5.56 10.47 16.69
CA ASP A 58 6.78 11.20 16.34
C ASP A 58 7.05 11.26 14.82
N ALA A 59 6.19 10.66 13.99
CA ALA A 59 6.35 10.70 12.54
C ALA A 59 5.90 12.05 11.93
N ALA A 60 6.29 12.25 10.67
CA ALA A 60 5.88 13.41 9.89
C ALA A 60 4.34 13.41 9.70
N PRO A 61 3.69 14.58 9.62
CA PRO A 61 2.28 14.67 9.24
C PRO A 61 2.01 13.93 7.91
N GLY A 62 0.85 13.29 7.77
CA GLY A 62 0.48 12.56 6.55
C GLY A 62 1.15 11.18 6.37
N SER A 63 2.04 10.76 7.27
CA SER A 63 2.75 9.47 7.18
C SER A 63 1.96 8.25 7.68
N ALA A 64 0.66 8.42 7.94
CA ALA A 64 -0.17 7.37 8.51
C ALA A 64 -0.30 6.15 7.57
N GLN A 65 -0.14 4.97 8.15
CA GLN A 65 -0.35 3.70 7.48
C GLN A 65 -1.83 3.36 7.44
N VAL A 66 -2.32 2.89 6.28
CA VAL A 66 -3.65 2.30 6.16
C VAL A 66 -3.63 0.86 6.66
N VAL A 67 -4.54 0.54 7.58
CA VAL A 67 -4.69 -0.79 8.18
C VAL A 67 -5.81 -1.59 7.49
N GLY A 68 -6.88 -0.93 7.09
CA GLY A 68 -8.00 -1.58 6.40
C GLY A 68 -9.22 -0.68 6.29
N GLN A 69 -10.29 -1.17 5.66
CA GLN A 69 -11.54 -0.43 5.53
C GLN A 69 -12.43 -0.63 6.76
N GLY A 70 -12.85 0.46 7.40
CA GLY A 70 -13.66 0.42 8.61
C GLY A 70 -13.72 1.76 9.33
N PHE A 71 -14.27 1.72 10.53
CA PHE A 71 -14.52 2.88 11.38
C PHE A 71 -14.40 2.53 12.86
N ALA A 72 -14.38 3.56 13.71
CA ALA A 72 -14.29 3.45 15.17
C ALA A 72 -13.17 2.50 15.63
N PRO A 73 -11.88 2.81 15.45
CA PRO A 73 -10.81 1.95 15.92
C PRO A 73 -10.65 1.97 17.45
N ALA A 74 -10.15 0.88 18.04
CA ALA A 74 -9.72 0.80 19.44
C ALA A 74 -8.51 -0.13 19.61
N TRP A 75 -7.63 0.18 20.56
CA TRP A 75 -6.39 -0.58 20.79
C TRP A 75 -6.55 -1.59 21.91
N SER A 76 -6.00 -2.80 21.72
CA SER A 76 -5.84 -3.75 22.82
C SER A 76 -5.00 -3.17 23.95
N ALA A 77 -5.22 -3.63 25.17
CA ALA A 77 -4.54 -3.11 26.37
C ALA A 77 -3.00 -3.26 26.35
N ASP A 78 -2.49 -4.21 25.55
CA ASP A 78 -1.05 -4.41 25.31
C ASP A 78 -0.51 -3.58 24.14
N GLY A 79 -1.38 -2.85 23.43
CA GLY A 79 -1.05 -2.05 22.25
C GLY A 79 -0.67 -2.84 21.01
N GLN A 80 -0.77 -4.18 21.00
CA GLN A 80 -0.30 -4.97 19.85
C GLN A 80 -1.37 -5.16 18.79
N ASN A 81 -2.64 -5.12 19.17
CA ASN A 81 -3.76 -5.38 18.30
C ASN A 81 -4.64 -4.14 18.18
N LEU A 82 -5.24 -4.00 17.01
CA LEU A 82 -6.27 -3.01 16.76
C LEU A 82 -7.57 -3.76 16.49
N VAL A 83 -8.67 -3.22 17.01
CA VAL A 83 -10.02 -3.60 16.62
C VAL A 83 -10.69 -2.42 15.93
N PHE A 84 -11.53 -2.67 14.94
CA PHE A 84 -12.39 -1.67 14.32
C PHE A 84 -13.67 -2.31 13.78
N LEU A 85 -14.67 -1.49 13.44
CA LEU A 85 -15.91 -1.93 12.83
C LEU A 85 -15.88 -1.73 11.32
N ALA A 86 -16.66 -2.53 10.60
CA ALA A 86 -16.98 -2.27 9.21
C ALA A 86 -18.45 -2.62 8.95
N ASP A 87 -19.18 -1.74 8.27
CA ASP A 87 -20.60 -1.97 7.99
C ASP A 87 -20.81 -2.91 6.80
N ARG A 88 -21.78 -3.81 6.94
CA ARG A 88 -22.12 -4.89 6.01
C ARG A 88 -23.64 -5.03 5.88
N GLY A 89 -24.20 -4.37 4.87
CA GLY A 89 -25.64 -4.42 4.60
C GLY A 89 -26.44 -3.80 5.75
N GLN A 90 -27.07 -4.64 6.58
CA GLN A 90 -27.87 -4.20 7.73
C GLN A 90 -27.20 -4.43 9.09
N ASN A 91 -25.95 -4.91 9.12
CA ASN A 91 -25.20 -5.22 10.35
C ASN A 91 -23.74 -4.73 10.23
N SER A 92 -22.98 -4.75 11.33
CA SER A 92 -21.53 -4.51 11.29
C SER A 92 -20.73 -5.80 11.55
N VAL A 93 -19.45 -5.78 11.15
CA VAL A 93 -18.45 -6.79 11.49
C VAL A 93 -17.37 -6.13 12.33
N LEU A 94 -16.97 -6.78 13.43
CA LEU A 94 -15.83 -6.40 14.24
C LEU A 94 -14.58 -7.09 13.69
N LEU A 95 -13.56 -6.33 13.33
CA LEU A 95 -12.29 -6.82 12.83
C LEU A 95 -11.21 -6.58 13.87
N SER A 96 -10.42 -7.61 14.17
CA SER A 96 -9.33 -7.56 15.14
C SER A 96 -8.07 -8.16 14.54
N GLY A 97 -6.93 -7.48 14.62
CA GLY A 97 -5.69 -7.98 14.07
C GLY A 97 -4.47 -7.30 14.68
N ARG A 98 -3.30 -7.92 14.48
CA ARG A 98 -2.04 -7.38 14.97
C ARG A 98 -1.52 -6.32 14.02
N ILE A 99 -1.14 -5.15 14.55
CA ILE A 99 -0.50 -4.10 13.75
C ILE A 99 0.87 -4.57 13.25
N GLY A 100 1.16 -4.30 11.97
CA GLY A 100 2.35 -4.80 11.27
C GLY A 100 2.23 -6.24 10.74
N ALA A 101 1.15 -6.95 11.07
CA ALA A 101 0.85 -8.28 10.53
C ALA A 101 -0.66 -8.42 10.20
N TRP A 102 -1.32 -7.31 9.89
CA TRP A 102 -2.77 -7.24 9.77
C TRP A 102 -3.32 -8.27 8.76
N GLU A 103 -2.72 -8.32 7.58
CA GLU A 103 -3.12 -9.19 6.47
C GLU A 103 -3.10 -10.69 6.80
N SER A 104 -2.26 -11.10 7.76
CA SER A 104 -2.10 -12.51 8.16
C SER A 104 -2.71 -12.84 9.52
N SER A 105 -3.21 -11.84 10.26
CA SER A 105 -3.70 -12.01 11.63
C SER A 105 -5.12 -11.52 11.87
N VAL A 106 -5.79 -10.98 10.86
CA VAL A 106 -7.15 -10.45 11.00
C VAL A 106 -8.14 -11.57 11.35
N GLN A 107 -8.92 -11.31 12.39
CA GLN A 107 -10.07 -12.07 12.80
C GLN A 107 -11.31 -11.21 12.63
N ALA A 108 -12.42 -11.84 12.25
CA ALA A 108 -13.67 -11.15 11.97
C ALA A 108 -14.82 -11.80 12.76
N LEU A 109 -15.62 -10.96 13.41
CA LEU A 109 -16.79 -11.35 14.17
C LEU A 109 -18.00 -10.57 13.69
N ALA A 110 -18.97 -11.23 13.05
CA ALA A 110 -20.19 -10.57 12.63
C ALA A 110 -21.08 -10.23 13.83
N LEU A 111 -21.60 -9.01 13.84
CA LEU A 111 -22.54 -8.55 14.84
C LEU A 111 -23.97 -8.77 14.32
N GLY A 112 -24.92 -8.99 15.23
CA GLY A 112 -26.34 -9.13 14.89
C GLY A 112 -27.06 -7.79 14.65
N SER A 113 -26.34 -6.68 14.70
CA SER A 113 -26.83 -5.31 14.52
C SER A 113 -25.68 -4.40 14.08
N PHE A 114 -25.99 -3.13 13.79
CA PHE A 114 -24.96 -2.11 13.64
C PHE A 114 -24.19 -1.88 14.95
N GLY A 115 -22.87 -1.76 14.84
CA GLY A 115 -21.99 -1.26 15.87
C GLY A 115 -21.72 0.24 15.64
N TYR A 116 -21.46 0.98 16.72
CA TYR A 116 -21.26 2.43 16.63
C TYR A 116 -20.00 2.88 17.35
N ASN A 117 -19.80 2.39 18.57
CA ASN A 117 -18.60 2.64 19.37
C ASN A 117 -18.06 1.31 19.85
N ILE A 118 -16.75 1.15 19.75
CA ILE A 118 -16.05 0.02 20.35
C ILE A 118 -15.00 0.55 21.30
N ASP A 119 -14.77 -0.23 22.34
CA ASP A 119 -13.71 0.02 23.30
C ASP A 119 -13.10 -1.32 23.65
N TRP A 120 -11.79 -1.33 23.88
CA TRP A 120 -11.07 -2.53 24.24
C TRP A 120 -10.62 -2.41 25.69
N SER A 121 -11.40 -3.01 26.58
CA SER A 121 -11.11 -3.00 28.01
C SER A 121 -10.31 -4.22 28.44
N SER A 122 -9.40 -4.04 29.41
CA SER A 122 -8.82 -5.14 30.18
C SER A 122 -9.76 -5.66 31.27
N ALA A 123 -10.92 -5.02 31.48
CA ALA A 123 -11.92 -5.46 32.44
C ALA A 123 -12.73 -6.65 31.89
N ASN A 124 -13.03 -7.61 32.76
CA ASN A 124 -13.94 -8.70 32.41
C ASN A 124 -15.35 -8.15 32.12
N LEU A 125 -15.97 -8.66 31.04
CA LEU A 125 -17.38 -8.39 30.77
C LEU A 125 -18.22 -8.85 31.98
N PRO A 126 -19.18 -8.05 32.46
CA PRO A 126 -20.15 -8.47 33.47
C PRO A 126 -20.84 -9.77 33.04
N GLU A 127 -21.09 -10.70 33.96
CA GLU A 127 -21.75 -12.00 33.67
C GLU A 127 -23.04 -11.85 32.86
N ALA A 128 -23.80 -10.78 33.08
CA ALA A 128 -25.03 -10.46 32.35
C ALA A 128 -24.85 -10.21 30.84
N LEU A 129 -23.62 -9.88 30.40
CA LEU A 129 -23.27 -9.61 29.01
C LEU A 129 -22.48 -10.77 28.35
N GLN A 130 -22.14 -11.82 29.11
CA GLN A 130 -21.38 -12.99 28.62
C GLN A 130 -22.25 -14.02 27.85
N GLY A 131 -23.30 -13.57 27.14
CA GLY A 131 -24.15 -14.45 26.33
C GLY A 131 -23.36 -15.25 25.28
N THR A 132 -23.99 -16.26 24.68
CA THR A 132 -23.35 -17.12 23.67
C THR A 132 -22.97 -16.31 22.43
N MET A 133 -21.72 -15.84 22.38
CA MET A 133 -21.08 -15.35 21.17
C MET A 133 -20.97 -16.53 20.19
N ALA A 134 -21.91 -16.63 19.25
CA ALA A 134 -21.77 -17.54 18.13
C ALA A 134 -20.72 -16.94 17.20
N THR A 135 -19.71 -17.73 16.82
CA THR A 135 -18.80 -17.39 15.73
C THR A 135 -19.61 -17.38 14.43
N ALA A 136 -20.13 -16.21 14.07
CA ALA A 136 -20.70 -15.98 12.77
C ALA A 136 -19.55 -15.99 11.75
N ARG A 137 -19.63 -16.87 10.75
CA ARG A 137 -18.75 -16.79 9.58
C ARG A 137 -19.07 -15.46 8.89
N SER A 138 -18.15 -14.51 8.95
CA SER A 138 -18.23 -13.27 8.17
C SER A 138 -17.47 -13.46 6.87
N GLU A 139 -18.10 -13.09 5.75
CA GLU A 139 -17.38 -12.92 4.49
C GLU A 139 -16.48 -11.68 4.56
N PRO A 140 -15.27 -11.71 3.95
CA PRO A 140 -14.30 -10.62 4.01
C PRO A 140 -14.83 -9.30 3.41
N ILE A 141 -14.20 -8.20 3.80
CA ILE A 141 -14.37 -6.88 3.16
C ILE A 141 -14.08 -7.02 1.66
N GLY A 142 -15.03 -6.64 0.80
CA GLY A 142 -14.76 -6.49 -0.63
C GLY A 142 -13.85 -5.27 -0.87
N PRO A 143 -12.82 -5.38 -1.73
CA PRO A 143 -11.85 -4.31 -1.94
C PRO A 143 -12.49 -3.02 -2.49
N ALA A 144 -11.73 -1.92 -2.51
CA ALA A 144 -12.10 -0.63 -3.14
C ALA A 144 -12.31 -0.72 -4.67
N TYR A 145 -12.21 -1.92 -5.22
CA TYR A 145 -12.22 -2.28 -6.62
C TYR A 145 -12.78 -3.71 -6.72
N GLU A 146 -13.25 -4.08 -7.91
CA GLU A 146 -13.52 -5.47 -8.25
C GLU A 146 -12.51 -5.91 -9.30
N GLU A 147 -11.92 -7.09 -9.14
CA GLU A 147 -11.00 -7.64 -10.13
C GLU A 147 -11.79 -8.22 -11.32
N GLY A 148 -11.29 -8.02 -12.54
CA GLY A 148 -11.94 -8.40 -13.80
C GLY A 148 -11.81 -9.88 -14.16
N ILE A 149 -11.94 -10.77 -13.17
CA ILE A 149 -11.60 -12.20 -13.28
C ILE A 149 -12.41 -12.87 -14.41
N ALA A 150 -11.73 -13.60 -15.30
CA ALA A 150 -12.38 -14.35 -16.37
C ALA A 150 -13.37 -15.40 -15.82
N PRO A 151 -14.52 -15.63 -16.50
CA PRO A 151 -15.55 -16.56 -15.99
C PRO A 151 -15.09 -18.02 -15.86
N ASP A 152 -14.06 -18.42 -16.59
CA ASP A 152 -13.45 -19.75 -16.56
C ASP A 152 -12.30 -19.87 -15.55
N ALA A 153 -11.99 -18.81 -14.81
CA ALA A 153 -10.90 -18.80 -13.85
C ALA A 153 -11.04 -19.91 -12.80
N GLY A 154 -9.92 -20.58 -12.50
CA GLY A 154 -9.89 -21.71 -11.57
C GLY A 154 -10.43 -23.04 -12.12
N THR A 155 -10.98 -23.06 -13.34
CA THR A 155 -11.41 -24.30 -14.03
C THR A 155 -10.45 -24.76 -15.11
N THR A 156 -9.41 -23.96 -15.38
CA THR A 156 -8.37 -24.20 -16.38
C THR A 156 -6.97 -24.08 -15.77
N ASP A 157 -5.96 -24.65 -16.43
CA ASP A 157 -4.54 -24.41 -16.13
C ASP A 157 -3.90 -23.74 -17.36
N PRO A 158 -3.45 -22.46 -17.28
CA PRO A 158 -3.44 -21.60 -16.10
C PRO A 158 -4.82 -21.10 -15.67
N ALA A 159 -4.94 -20.66 -14.41
CA ALA A 159 -6.21 -20.24 -13.81
C ALA A 159 -6.63 -18.80 -14.14
N PHE A 160 -5.69 -17.95 -14.54
CA PHE A 160 -5.90 -16.52 -14.79
C PHE A 160 -5.42 -16.14 -16.20
N ARG A 161 -5.75 -14.93 -16.66
CA ARG A 161 -5.44 -14.44 -18.01
C ARG A 161 -4.74 -13.09 -17.95
N LEU A 162 -3.80 -12.87 -18.87
CA LEU A 162 -3.27 -11.54 -19.12
C LEU A 162 -4.34 -10.68 -19.80
N ARG A 163 -4.58 -9.50 -19.25
CA ARG A 163 -5.49 -8.47 -19.74
C ARG A 163 -4.69 -7.28 -20.22
N VAL A 164 -5.14 -6.70 -21.32
CA VAL A 164 -4.58 -5.46 -21.83
C VAL A 164 -4.98 -4.33 -20.88
N LEU A 165 -4.00 -3.52 -20.50
CA LEU A 165 -4.24 -2.23 -19.85
C LEU A 165 -4.64 -1.23 -20.93
N GLU A 166 -5.94 -0.94 -21.02
CA GLU A 166 -6.46 0.01 -22.00
C GLU A 166 -5.94 1.43 -21.72
N ASP A 167 -5.58 2.15 -22.79
CA ASP A 167 -5.07 3.51 -22.74
C ASP A 167 -3.82 3.68 -21.84
N VAL A 168 -2.98 2.65 -21.70
CA VAL A 168 -1.67 2.73 -21.01
C VAL A 168 -0.55 2.52 -22.03
N ASP A 169 0.31 3.53 -22.20
CA ASP A 169 1.47 3.46 -23.10
C ASP A 169 2.65 2.76 -22.41
N VAL A 170 2.85 1.49 -22.75
CA VAL A 170 4.00 0.68 -22.30
C VAL A 170 4.18 -0.58 -23.16
N GLU A 171 5.42 -1.02 -23.36
CA GLU A 171 5.67 -2.34 -23.94
C GLU A 171 5.23 -3.44 -22.96
N GLY A 172 4.44 -4.40 -23.44
CA GLY A 172 3.88 -5.42 -22.58
C GLY A 172 2.86 -4.83 -21.59
N GLN A 173 1.91 -4.04 -22.10
CA GLN A 173 0.75 -3.47 -21.40
C GLN A 173 -0.22 -4.51 -20.83
N PHE A 174 0.27 -5.46 -20.03
CA PHE A 174 -0.52 -6.54 -19.48
C PHE A 174 -0.40 -6.63 -17.96
N LEU A 175 -1.53 -6.86 -17.31
CA LEU A 175 -1.59 -7.41 -15.95
C LEU A 175 -2.46 -8.66 -15.97
N THR A 176 -2.33 -9.51 -14.95
CA THR A 176 -3.28 -10.61 -14.77
C THR A 176 -4.66 -10.06 -14.40
N ASP A 177 -5.73 -10.71 -14.84
CA ASP A 177 -7.11 -10.42 -14.43
C ASP A 177 -7.38 -10.65 -12.93
N ALA A 178 -6.38 -11.14 -12.19
CA ALA A 178 -6.40 -11.17 -10.73
C ALA A 178 -6.05 -9.83 -10.08
N VAL A 179 -5.50 -8.85 -10.83
CA VAL A 179 -5.01 -7.57 -10.27
C VAL A 179 -5.32 -6.33 -11.13
N ASP A 180 -5.84 -6.51 -12.34
CA ASP A 180 -6.06 -5.43 -13.31
C ASP A 180 -7.10 -4.40 -12.83
N GLY A 181 -8.17 -4.85 -12.17
CA GLY A 181 -9.21 -4.00 -11.59
C GLY A 181 -8.65 -3.06 -10.53
N SER A 182 -7.76 -3.57 -9.67
CA SER A 182 -7.09 -2.74 -8.65
C SER A 182 -6.17 -1.69 -9.24
N PHE A 183 -5.46 -2.01 -10.33
CA PHE A 183 -4.62 -1.04 -11.05
C PHE A 183 -5.47 0.07 -11.68
N ASN A 184 -6.56 -0.28 -12.36
CA ASN A 184 -7.45 0.69 -12.99
C ASN A 184 -8.08 1.63 -11.96
N ALA A 185 -8.46 1.10 -10.80
CA ALA A 185 -8.99 1.90 -9.70
C ALA A 185 -7.92 2.85 -9.12
N LEU A 186 -6.68 2.37 -8.95
CA LEU A 186 -5.54 3.22 -8.55
C LEU A 186 -5.29 4.34 -9.56
N ARG A 187 -5.20 4.03 -10.85
CA ARG A 187 -5.00 5.02 -11.92
C ARG A 187 -6.07 6.10 -11.89
N ALA A 188 -7.34 5.72 -11.82
CA ALA A 188 -8.43 6.69 -11.73
C ALA A 188 -8.35 7.58 -10.47
N ALA A 189 -7.89 7.04 -9.34
CA ALA A 189 -7.69 7.81 -8.11
C ALA A 189 -6.53 8.80 -8.23
N VAL A 190 -5.41 8.36 -8.82
CA VAL A 190 -4.25 9.20 -9.09
C VAL A 190 -4.64 10.33 -10.05
N GLU A 191 -5.35 10.04 -11.13
CA GLU A 191 -5.78 11.05 -12.10
C GLU A 191 -6.62 12.15 -11.45
N ARG A 192 -7.57 11.78 -10.58
CA ARG A 192 -8.38 12.76 -9.86
C ARG A 192 -7.57 13.63 -8.91
N ARG A 193 -6.61 13.05 -8.18
CA ARG A 193 -5.82 13.79 -7.17
C ARG A 193 -4.69 14.58 -7.80
N ALA A 194 -3.93 14.00 -8.72
CA ALA A 194 -2.86 14.70 -9.41
C ALA A 194 -3.41 15.72 -10.41
N GLY A 195 -4.60 15.49 -10.97
CA GLY A 195 -5.19 16.31 -12.04
C GLY A 195 -4.67 15.97 -13.43
N TRP A 196 -4.00 14.83 -13.59
CA TRP A 196 -3.49 14.30 -14.85
C TRP A 196 -3.21 12.80 -14.73
N ASP A 197 -3.22 12.09 -15.87
CA ASP A 197 -3.10 10.64 -15.93
C ASP A 197 -1.66 10.15 -15.81
N PHE A 198 -1.13 10.15 -14.58
CA PHE A 198 0.23 9.74 -14.28
C PHE A 198 0.53 8.27 -14.58
N LEU A 199 -0.45 7.37 -14.44
CA LEU A 199 -0.29 5.94 -14.72
C LEU A 199 -0.72 5.56 -16.15
N GLY A 200 -1.03 6.55 -17.00
CA GLY A 200 -1.27 6.36 -18.43
C GLY A 200 -0.01 6.07 -19.23
N GLU A 201 1.17 6.29 -18.66
CA GLU A 201 2.46 5.91 -19.22
C GLU A 201 3.28 5.18 -18.14
N LEU A 202 3.85 4.03 -18.48
CA LEU A 202 4.62 3.20 -17.56
C LEU A 202 5.97 2.84 -18.17
N ASP A 203 6.96 2.60 -17.32
CA ASP A 203 8.24 2.05 -17.75
C ASP A 203 8.09 0.56 -18.09
N HIS A 204 7.42 -0.20 -17.21
CA HIS A 204 7.14 -1.62 -17.41
C HIS A 204 5.82 -2.05 -16.77
N ALA A 205 5.09 -2.97 -17.42
CA ALA A 205 3.96 -3.67 -16.81
C ALA A 205 4.18 -5.18 -16.82
N PHE A 206 4.54 -5.77 -17.97
CA PHE A 206 4.74 -7.21 -18.10
C PHE A 206 6.07 -7.58 -18.71
N TRP A 207 6.69 -8.64 -18.18
CA TRP A 207 7.88 -9.26 -18.77
C TRP A 207 7.59 -10.69 -19.19
N ALA A 208 8.02 -11.06 -20.40
CA ALA A 208 7.97 -12.44 -20.84
C ALA A 208 8.80 -13.35 -19.92
N ILE A 209 8.34 -14.59 -19.71
CA ILE A 209 9.00 -15.54 -18.79
C ILE A 209 10.46 -15.82 -19.18
N ASP A 210 10.73 -15.85 -20.49
CA ASP A 210 12.03 -16.11 -21.12
C ASP A 210 12.90 -14.84 -21.25
N ARG A 211 12.40 -13.66 -20.84
CA ARG A 211 13.22 -12.43 -20.79
C ARG A 211 14.48 -12.70 -19.96
N PRO A 212 15.68 -12.48 -20.53
CA PRO A 212 16.93 -12.57 -19.79
C PRO A 212 16.93 -11.63 -18.58
N VAL A 213 17.50 -12.09 -17.47
CA VAL A 213 17.67 -11.25 -16.27
C VAL A 213 18.93 -10.41 -16.45
N GLU A 214 18.82 -9.10 -16.29
CA GLU A 214 19.96 -8.19 -16.42
C GLU A 214 20.84 -8.19 -15.17
N ALA A 215 22.03 -7.60 -15.28
CA ALA A 215 22.93 -7.48 -14.15
C ALA A 215 22.29 -6.66 -13.03
N GLY A 216 22.26 -7.21 -11.82
CA GLY A 216 21.68 -6.54 -10.65
C GLY A 216 20.16 -6.63 -10.55
N GLU A 217 19.48 -7.29 -11.48
CA GLU A 217 18.05 -7.59 -11.37
C GLU A 217 17.78 -8.86 -10.57
N SER A 218 16.66 -8.87 -9.84
CA SER A 218 16.16 -10.09 -9.20
C SER A 218 15.70 -11.11 -10.26
N ARG A 219 16.04 -12.39 -10.03
CA ARG A 219 15.50 -13.50 -10.83
C ARG A 219 14.01 -13.74 -10.57
N GLN A 220 13.52 -13.39 -9.38
CA GLN A 220 12.11 -13.51 -9.00
C GLN A 220 11.40 -12.19 -9.25
N ASN A 221 11.26 -11.83 -10.52
CA ASN A 221 10.64 -10.57 -10.90
C ASN A 221 9.11 -10.73 -11.06
N TRP A 222 8.34 -9.88 -10.39
CA TRP A 222 6.87 -9.95 -10.36
C TRP A 222 6.19 -9.44 -11.64
N HIS A 223 6.91 -8.72 -12.52
CA HIS A 223 6.42 -8.41 -13.87
C HIS A 223 6.20 -9.70 -14.69
N LYS A 224 7.00 -10.75 -14.44
CA LYS A 224 6.80 -12.06 -15.07
C LYS A 224 5.52 -12.74 -14.62
N ALA A 225 4.98 -12.39 -13.45
CA ALA A 225 3.73 -12.92 -12.94
C ALA A 225 2.50 -12.06 -13.33
N GLY A 226 2.70 -10.96 -14.08
CA GLY A 226 1.64 -9.99 -14.39
C GLY A 226 1.07 -9.29 -13.16
N ARG A 227 1.85 -9.21 -12.07
CA ARG A 227 1.45 -8.70 -10.75
C ARG A 227 2.30 -7.53 -10.27
N ALA A 228 2.98 -6.85 -11.19
CA ALA A 228 3.79 -5.68 -10.91
C ALA A 228 3.63 -4.65 -12.01
N PHE A 229 3.83 -3.38 -11.68
CA PHE A 229 4.04 -2.31 -12.64
C PHE A 229 5.18 -1.41 -12.15
N ALA A 230 5.80 -0.69 -13.09
CA ALA A 230 6.87 0.25 -12.87
C ALA A 230 6.46 1.60 -13.45
N ILE A 231 6.41 2.63 -12.58
CA ILE A 231 6.21 4.02 -13.03
C ILE A 231 7.44 4.53 -13.78
N LEU A 232 7.26 5.57 -14.59
CA LEU A 232 8.37 6.20 -15.30
C LEU A 232 9.42 6.81 -14.36
N ASP A 233 10.66 6.81 -14.84
CA ASP A 233 11.81 7.46 -14.20
C ASP A 233 11.82 8.98 -14.45
N THR A 234 10.77 9.69 -14.00
CA THR A 234 10.57 11.13 -14.27
C THR A 234 11.18 12.04 -13.20
N TYR A 235 11.77 11.50 -12.11
CA TYR A 235 12.29 12.31 -10.99
C TYR A 235 13.48 13.22 -11.34
N ASN A 236 14.15 12.94 -12.46
CA ASN A 236 15.35 13.63 -12.93
C ASN A 236 15.10 14.54 -14.13
N GLN A 237 13.84 14.74 -14.54
CA GLN A 237 13.49 15.48 -15.75
C GLN A 237 13.50 17.00 -15.52
N GLY A 238 14.69 17.60 -15.63
CA GLY A 238 14.87 19.05 -15.58
C GLY A 238 14.66 19.67 -14.20
N ASP A 239 14.37 20.97 -14.18
CA ASP A 239 14.27 21.76 -12.94
C ASP A 239 12.97 21.49 -12.15
N THR A 240 11.96 20.93 -12.79
CA THR A 240 10.64 20.62 -12.19
C THR A 240 10.20 19.22 -12.59
N PRO A 241 10.73 18.17 -11.93
CA PRO A 241 10.38 16.80 -12.26
C PRO A 241 8.92 16.51 -11.90
N ASP A 242 8.33 15.54 -12.61
CA ASP A 242 6.93 15.12 -12.36
C ASP A 242 6.77 14.35 -11.05
N ILE A 243 7.86 13.77 -10.53
CA ILE A 243 7.87 13.09 -9.25
C ILE A 243 9.04 13.54 -8.38
N GLU A 244 8.86 13.42 -7.07
CA GLU A 244 9.90 13.54 -6.06
C GLU A 244 9.94 12.26 -5.23
N VAL A 245 11.14 11.85 -4.80
CA VAL A 245 11.35 10.58 -4.12
C VAL A 245 11.94 10.85 -2.73
N VAL A 246 11.26 10.39 -1.68
CA VAL A 246 11.65 10.61 -0.27
C VAL A 246 12.00 9.27 0.37
N PRO A 247 13.11 9.15 1.11
CA PRO A 247 13.50 7.90 1.74
C PRO A 247 12.53 7.52 2.86
N ASN A 248 12.01 6.29 2.81
CA ASN A 248 11.18 5.70 3.86
C ASN A 248 11.89 4.45 4.43
N GLN A 249 11.87 4.25 5.75
CA GLN A 249 12.49 3.10 6.39
C GLN A 249 11.44 2.33 7.18
N SER A 250 11.26 1.04 6.86
CA SER A 250 10.36 0.15 7.60
C SER A 250 11.14 -1.08 8.05
N GLY A 251 11.47 -1.15 9.34
CA GLY A 251 12.34 -2.19 9.88
C GLY A 251 13.73 -2.17 9.21
N PRO A 252 14.28 -3.31 8.76
CA PRO A 252 15.57 -3.35 8.08
C PRO A 252 15.49 -2.88 6.62
N ASP A 253 14.29 -2.79 6.05
CA ASP A 253 14.10 -2.58 4.62
C ASP A 253 13.98 -1.09 4.27
N ARG A 254 14.71 -0.71 3.20
CA ARG A 254 14.67 0.64 2.62
C ARG A 254 13.53 0.70 1.59
N TYR A 255 12.62 1.63 1.78
CA TYR A 255 11.58 2.00 0.82
C TYR A 255 11.80 3.44 0.36
N TRP A 256 11.02 3.83 -0.65
CA TRP A 256 11.00 5.18 -1.19
C TRP A 256 9.56 5.59 -1.39
N ASP A 257 9.16 6.67 -0.73
CA ASP A 257 7.86 7.29 -0.97
C ASP A 257 7.97 8.18 -2.20
N VAL A 258 7.08 7.96 -3.15
CA VAL A 258 6.98 8.70 -4.41
C VAL A 258 5.86 9.72 -4.27
N TYR A 259 6.21 10.96 -4.57
CA TYR A 259 5.30 12.10 -4.56
C TYR A 259 5.11 12.59 -5.99
N VAL A 260 3.89 12.48 -6.51
CA VAL A 260 3.56 12.91 -7.87
C VAL A 260 3.16 14.37 -7.83
N ARG A 261 3.75 15.17 -8.70
CA ARG A 261 3.48 16.61 -8.80
C ARG A 261 2.07 16.85 -9.33
N ALA A 262 1.28 17.66 -8.64
CA ALA A 262 -0.06 17.99 -9.09
C ALA A 262 -0.04 18.91 -10.34
N ALA A 263 -0.99 18.73 -11.25
CA ALA A 263 -1.17 19.59 -12.43
C ALA A 263 -1.44 21.04 -12.03
N VAL A 264 -2.13 21.26 -10.90
CA VAL A 264 -2.44 22.59 -10.35
C VAL A 264 -1.59 22.83 -9.10
N GLN A 265 -0.93 23.99 -9.07
CA GLN A 265 0.07 24.36 -8.06
C GLN A 265 -0.38 25.51 -7.15
N ASP A 266 -1.68 25.55 -6.86
CA ASP A 266 -2.31 26.51 -5.95
C ASP A 266 -2.74 25.88 -4.61
N GLY A 267 -2.49 24.58 -4.43
CA GLY A 267 -2.88 23.80 -3.26
C GLY A 267 -4.23 23.11 -3.34
N SER A 268 -4.94 23.22 -4.47
CA SER A 268 -6.25 22.54 -4.65
C SER A 268 -6.17 21.03 -4.88
N LEU A 269 -5.03 20.52 -5.36
CA LEU A 269 -4.85 19.11 -5.79
C LEU A 269 -3.67 18.40 -5.10
N GLY A 270 -2.91 19.11 -4.27
CA GLY A 270 -1.73 18.53 -3.66
C GLY A 270 -1.22 19.40 -2.53
N ARG A 271 -0.08 19.01 -1.98
CA ARG A 271 0.53 19.64 -0.80
C ARG A 271 2.02 19.87 -0.98
N PRO A 272 2.59 20.91 -0.36
CA PRO A 272 4.03 21.06 -0.30
C PRO A 272 4.66 19.85 0.39
N LEU A 273 5.83 19.46 -0.11
CA LEU A 273 6.64 18.46 0.57
C LEU A 273 7.10 19.01 1.92
N THR A 274 7.15 18.12 2.91
CA THR A 274 7.65 18.42 4.26
C THR A 274 9.06 17.88 4.50
N GLU A 275 9.54 17.04 3.58
CA GLU A 275 10.81 16.34 3.67
C GLU A 275 11.68 16.60 2.44
N ARG A 276 13.01 16.54 2.62
CA ARG A 276 13.96 16.70 1.52
C ARG A 276 13.94 15.44 0.65
N PRO A 277 13.71 15.55 -0.67
CA PRO A 277 13.85 14.41 -1.56
C PRO A 277 15.30 13.93 -1.66
N TRP A 278 15.46 12.67 -2.07
CA TRP A 278 16.74 12.05 -2.33
C TRP A 278 17.12 12.21 -3.80
N ASP A 279 18.34 12.70 -4.02
CA ASP A 279 18.96 12.80 -5.33
C ASP A 279 19.95 11.66 -5.54
N PHE A 280 19.50 10.67 -6.31
CA PHE A 280 20.29 9.54 -6.76
C PHE A 280 21.33 9.91 -7.83
N TYR A 281 21.13 10.98 -8.62
CA TYR A 281 22.06 11.40 -9.68
C TYR A 281 23.29 12.12 -9.13
N ALA A 282 23.20 12.66 -7.92
CA ALA A 282 24.36 13.24 -7.22
C ALA A 282 25.57 12.29 -7.17
N ARG A 283 25.35 10.96 -7.25
CA ARG A 283 26.40 9.93 -7.36
C ARG A 283 27.38 10.16 -8.52
N ALA A 284 26.93 10.81 -9.61
CA ALA A 284 27.75 11.04 -10.78
C ALA A 284 28.79 12.16 -10.57
N THR A 285 28.56 13.06 -9.61
CA THR A 285 29.34 14.30 -9.45
C THR A 285 29.93 14.48 -8.06
N ASP A 286 29.40 13.78 -7.06
CA ASP A 286 29.76 13.95 -5.65
C ASP A 286 30.22 12.60 -5.07
N ARG A 287 31.43 12.59 -4.48
CA ARG A 287 32.04 11.38 -3.93
C ARG A 287 31.29 10.85 -2.72
N ASP A 288 30.87 11.73 -1.81
CA ASP A 288 30.15 11.30 -0.62
C ASP A 288 28.77 10.79 -1.03
N ALA A 289 28.14 11.40 -2.04
CA ALA A 289 26.91 10.88 -2.61
C ALA A 289 27.09 9.50 -3.26
N TYR A 290 28.20 9.27 -3.98
CA TYR A 290 28.52 7.96 -4.57
C TYR A 290 28.59 6.86 -3.51
N GLU A 291 29.27 7.12 -2.38
CA GLU A 291 29.43 6.16 -1.28
C GLU A 291 28.09 5.87 -0.56
N ASN A 292 27.15 6.83 -0.56
CA ASN A 292 25.87 6.75 0.14
C ASN A 292 24.66 6.37 -0.74
N GLY A 293 24.84 6.16 -2.05
CA GLY A 293 23.72 5.88 -2.96
C GLY A 293 22.95 7.11 -3.42
N GLY A 294 23.49 8.31 -3.21
CA GLY A 294 22.88 9.60 -3.47
C GLY A 294 23.05 10.53 -2.27
N ARG A 295 22.32 11.64 -2.28
CA ARG A 295 22.26 12.58 -1.15
C ARG A 295 20.91 13.27 -1.12
N PHE A 296 20.54 13.89 -0.01
CA PHE A 296 19.38 14.78 0.02
C PHE A 296 19.58 15.99 -0.90
N LYS A 297 18.56 16.36 -1.68
CA LYS A 297 18.52 17.64 -2.43
C LYS A 297 18.76 18.80 -1.49
N ASP A 298 19.43 19.87 -1.93
CA ASP A 298 19.84 20.98 -1.06
C ASP A 298 18.66 21.70 -0.39
N GLU A 299 17.52 21.76 -1.07
CA GLU A 299 16.28 22.39 -0.61
C GLU A 299 15.09 21.44 -0.81
N ILE A 300 14.00 21.70 -0.07
CA ILE A 300 12.71 21.06 -0.34
C ILE A 300 12.11 21.76 -1.57
N PRO A 301 11.82 21.03 -2.66
CA PRO A 301 11.23 21.62 -3.85
C PRO A 301 9.91 22.33 -3.54
N SER A 302 9.74 23.53 -4.11
CA SER A 302 8.46 24.23 -4.03
C SER A 302 7.43 23.58 -4.95
N GLY A 303 6.21 23.44 -4.45
CA GLY A 303 5.10 22.96 -5.26
C GLY A 303 4.08 22.23 -4.43
N TYR A 304 3.18 21.54 -5.11
CA TYR A 304 2.11 20.75 -4.54
C TYR A 304 2.13 19.36 -5.17
N TYR A 305 2.13 18.35 -4.32
CA TYR A 305 2.32 16.94 -4.66
C TYR A 305 1.27 16.07 -3.97
N ILE A 306 1.01 14.90 -4.53
CA ILE A 306 0.22 13.85 -3.91
C ILE A 306 1.13 12.70 -3.48
N ASN A 307 0.84 12.06 -2.35
CA ASN A 307 1.57 10.86 -1.91
C ASN A 307 1.07 9.64 -2.71
N PHE A 308 1.76 9.34 -3.81
CA PHE A 308 1.41 8.23 -4.68
C PHE A 308 1.63 6.87 -4.01
N THR A 309 2.69 6.72 -3.23
CA THR A 309 2.98 5.46 -2.53
C THR A 309 1.88 5.09 -1.54
N GLN A 310 1.34 6.06 -0.81
CA GLN A 310 0.20 5.83 0.09
C GLN A 310 -1.08 5.46 -0.68
N LEU A 311 -1.35 6.15 -1.79
CA LEU A 311 -2.43 5.81 -2.71
C LEU A 311 -2.32 4.37 -3.23
N ALA A 312 -1.15 3.97 -3.72
CA ALA A 312 -0.90 2.62 -4.20
C ALA A 312 -1.27 1.59 -3.12
N ARG A 313 -0.84 1.81 -1.87
CA ARG A 313 -1.17 0.93 -0.74
C ARG A 313 -2.68 0.83 -0.48
N ILE A 314 -3.43 1.92 -0.61
CA ILE A 314 -4.91 1.91 -0.46
C ILE A 314 -5.56 0.94 -1.47
N TYR A 315 -5.05 0.90 -2.70
CA TYR A 315 -5.53 -0.01 -3.74
C TYR A 315 -4.80 -1.38 -3.71
N GLY A 316 -4.08 -1.66 -2.62
CA GLY A 316 -3.39 -2.91 -2.36
C GLY A 316 -2.17 -3.16 -3.26
N TRP A 317 -1.55 -2.10 -3.75
CA TRP A 317 -0.27 -2.14 -4.46
C TRP A 317 0.85 -1.72 -3.50
N GLU A 318 1.81 -2.60 -3.29
CA GLU A 318 2.89 -2.37 -2.33
C GLU A 318 4.15 -1.88 -3.07
N PRO A 319 4.83 -0.83 -2.58
CA PRO A 319 6.14 -0.50 -3.11
C PRO A 319 7.12 -1.64 -2.84
N THR A 320 8.05 -1.85 -3.75
CA THR A 320 9.11 -2.85 -3.58
C THR A 320 10.23 -2.26 -2.71
N PRO A 321 10.70 -2.97 -1.67
CA PRO A 321 11.87 -2.51 -0.94
C PRO A 321 13.10 -2.55 -1.86
N SER A 322 14.02 -1.62 -1.64
CA SER A 322 15.31 -1.63 -2.31
C SER A 322 16.09 -2.90 -1.97
N ASP A 323 16.77 -3.44 -2.98
CA ASP A 323 17.76 -4.49 -2.78
C ASP A 323 18.93 -3.95 -1.94
N PRO A 324 19.58 -4.77 -1.09
CA PRO A 324 20.74 -4.32 -0.31
C PRO A 324 21.85 -3.67 -1.15
N SER A 325 21.94 -3.91 -2.45
CA SER A 325 22.91 -3.28 -3.36
C SER A 325 22.55 -1.86 -3.85
N TRP A 326 21.38 -1.31 -3.49
CA TRP A 326 20.82 -0.06 -4.05
C TRP A 326 21.78 1.15 -4.04
N TYR A 327 22.70 1.19 -3.07
CA TYR A 327 23.65 2.29 -2.95
C TYR A 327 24.68 2.32 -4.10
N TYR A 328 25.00 1.18 -4.72
CA TYR A 328 25.89 1.12 -5.91
C TYR A 328 25.24 0.51 -7.17
N ASN A 329 24.08 -0.13 -7.04
CA ASN A 329 23.37 -0.78 -8.15
C ASN A 329 22.06 -0.03 -8.45
N TRP A 330 21.94 0.50 -9.67
CA TRP A 330 20.74 1.25 -10.09
C TRP A 330 19.48 0.39 -10.02
N ASN A 331 19.55 -0.84 -10.53
CA ASN A 331 18.43 -1.77 -10.54
C ASN A 331 18.03 -2.23 -9.13
N GLY A 332 18.84 -1.95 -8.11
CA GLY A 332 18.52 -2.21 -6.71
C GLY A 332 17.68 -1.13 -6.04
N ILE A 333 17.49 0.06 -6.64
CA ILE A 333 16.78 1.19 -6.01
C ILE A 333 15.27 0.88 -5.89
N LEU A 334 14.63 0.48 -6.98
CA LEU A 334 13.25 -0.04 -7.02
C LEU A 334 12.15 0.91 -6.53
N TYR A 335 12.39 2.21 -6.41
CA TYR A 335 11.34 3.18 -6.02
C TYR A 335 10.16 3.16 -7.01
N TRP A 336 10.41 2.78 -8.26
CA TRP A 336 9.42 2.76 -9.33
C TRP A 336 8.51 1.53 -9.30
N GLN A 337 8.92 0.44 -8.64
CA GLN A 337 8.25 -0.85 -8.78
C GLN A 337 7.21 -1.07 -7.68
N TYR A 338 5.97 -1.29 -8.11
CA TYR A 338 4.84 -1.63 -7.24
C TYR A 338 4.34 -3.03 -7.55
N VAL A 339 4.05 -3.80 -6.51
CA VAL A 339 3.69 -5.22 -6.61
C VAL A 339 2.44 -5.48 -5.78
N LYS A 340 1.52 -6.25 -6.33
CA LYS A 340 0.39 -6.80 -5.60
C LYS A 340 0.67 -8.28 -5.36
N ARG A 341 0.84 -8.69 -4.10
CA ARG A 341 1.24 -10.08 -3.76
C ARG A 341 0.06 -10.95 -3.34
N ASP A 342 -0.93 -10.38 -2.66
CA ASP A 342 -2.10 -11.08 -2.10
C ASP A 342 -1.74 -12.39 -1.37
N ASN A 343 -0.68 -12.34 -0.53
CA ASN A 343 -0.13 -13.48 0.21
C ASN A 343 0.42 -14.65 -0.64
N LEU A 344 0.66 -14.44 -1.92
CA LEU A 344 1.32 -15.42 -2.78
C LEU A 344 2.84 -15.31 -2.67
N ASP A 345 3.53 -16.45 -2.69
CA ASP A 345 4.93 -16.46 -3.09
C ASP A 345 5.06 -16.29 -4.61
N TRP A 346 6.29 -16.01 -5.08
CA TRP A 346 6.54 -15.75 -6.49
C TRP A 346 6.18 -16.94 -7.39
N ILE A 347 6.41 -18.18 -6.95
CA ILE A 347 6.10 -19.38 -7.74
C ILE A 347 4.59 -19.62 -7.82
N GLN A 348 3.87 -19.41 -6.72
CA GLN A 348 2.41 -19.45 -6.68
C GLN A 348 1.79 -18.40 -7.62
N ALA A 349 2.34 -17.18 -7.62
CA ALA A 349 1.93 -16.14 -8.55
C ALA A 349 2.22 -16.53 -10.01
N MET A 350 3.40 -17.07 -10.32
CA MET A 350 3.71 -17.56 -11.67
C MET A 350 2.75 -18.67 -12.14
N ARG A 351 2.34 -19.58 -11.25
CA ARG A 351 1.34 -20.62 -11.55
C ARG A 351 -0.06 -20.09 -11.87
N GLN A 352 -0.36 -18.84 -11.56
CA GLN A 352 -1.64 -18.24 -11.94
C GLN A 352 -1.76 -18.06 -13.45
N ILE A 353 -0.65 -17.80 -14.15
CA ILE A 353 -0.64 -17.49 -15.59
C ILE A 353 0.24 -18.43 -16.44
N TYR A 354 0.94 -19.38 -15.82
CA TYR A 354 1.71 -20.42 -16.51
C TYR A 354 1.37 -21.84 -16.02
N THR A 355 1.45 -22.79 -16.95
CA THR A 355 1.32 -24.23 -16.64
C THR A 355 2.57 -24.77 -15.91
N ALA A 356 2.42 -25.93 -15.25
CA ALA A 356 3.53 -26.62 -14.58
C ALA A 356 4.71 -26.86 -15.52
N ASP A 357 4.42 -27.49 -16.66
CA ASP A 357 5.39 -27.90 -17.67
C ASP A 357 6.18 -26.70 -18.20
N ARG A 358 5.51 -25.56 -18.38
CA ARG A 358 6.15 -24.32 -18.84
C ARG A 358 7.12 -23.76 -17.80
N LEU A 359 6.74 -23.77 -16.52
CA LEU A 359 7.64 -23.34 -15.44
C LEU A 359 8.81 -24.32 -15.25
N GLU A 360 8.59 -25.62 -15.43
CA GLU A 360 9.64 -26.64 -15.42
C GLU A 360 10.67 -26.41 -16.52
N GLU A 361 10.18 -26.16 -17.74
CA GLU A 361 11.02 -25.88 -18.91
C GLU A 361 11.88 -24.63 -18.72
N GLU A 362 11.29 -23.53 -18.24
CA GLU A 362 11.95 -22.22 -18.18
C GLU A 362 12.76 -21.99 -16.90
N LEU A 363 12.31 -22.53 -15.77
CA LEU A 363 12.93 -22.29 -14.46
C LEU A 363 13.72 -23.50 -13.93
N GLY A 364 13.55 -24.68 -14.54
CA GLY A 364 14.16 -25.93 -14.04
C GLY A 364 13.61 -26.37 -12.68
N VAL A 365 12.41 -25.91 -12.30
CA VAL A 365 11.77 -26.21 -11.00
C VAL A 365 10.77 -27.35 -11.17
N ILE A 366 11.03 -28.51 -10.57
CA ILE A 366 10.13 -29.69 -10.66
C ILE A 366 8.93 -29.53 -9.71
N PHE A 367 7.71 -29.53 -10.25
CA PHE A 367 6.47 -29.51 -9.47
C PHE A 367 5.97 -30.94 -9.25
N VAL A 368 6.07 -31.45 -8.02
CA VAL A 368 5.52 -32.77 -7.69
C VAL A 368 4.00 -32.68 -7.66
N GLN A 369 3.33 -33.25 -8.65
CA GLN A 369 1.88 -33.45 -8.61
C GLN A 369 1.52 -34.27 -7.36
N PRO A 370 0.55 -33.84 -6.53
CA PRO A 370 0.08 -34.68 -5.43
C PRO A 370 -0.44 -35.99 -6.04
N THR A 371 0.21 -37.09 -5.68
CA THR A 371 -0.20 -38.42 -6.11
C THR A 371 -1.66 -38.61 -5.76
N GLN A 372 -2.48 -38.88 -6.78
CA GLN A 372 -3.82 -39.42 -6.61
C GLN A 372 -3.70 -40.67 -5.73
N VAL A 373 -4.01 -40.54 -4.44
CA VAL A 373 -4.24 -41.69 -3.59
C VAL A 373 -5.54 -42.28 -4.10
N GLY A 374 -5.41 -43.33 -4.93
CA GLY A 374 -6.51 -44.11 -5.44
C GLY A 374 -7.32 -44.80 -4.32
N PRO A 375 -8.52 -45.29 -4.67
CA PRO A 375 -9.73 -45.26 -3.85
C PRO A 375 -9.71 -46.01 -2.52
#